data_AF-A0A8J4MIZ4-F1
#
_entry.id   AF-A0A8J4MIZ4-F1
#
_cell.length_a   1.000
_cell.length_b   1.000
_cell.length_c   1.000
_cell.angle_alpha   90.00
_cell.angle_beta   90.00
_cell.angle_gamma   90.00
#
_symmetry.space_group_name_H-M   'P 1'
#
loop_
_entity.id
_entity.type
_entity.pdbx_description
1 polymer ?
#
loop_
_entity_poly.entity_id
_entity_poly.type
_entity_poly.pdbx_seq_one_letter_code
_entity_poly.pdbx_strand_id
1 'polypeptide(L)'
;KYTKFSIFYYWINSLGQNTSVYSRLENVVIPSGKENTTATISYDHRIMALENIFSTGTYYCEVKWNNMQKMGKGVFVLARGTGYVETSYGWEILVTLTALLAALSITATALLLWKRK
;
A
#
# COMPACT_ATOMS: atom_id res chain seq x y z
N LYS A 1 -2.26 -28.29 -20.91
CA LYS A 1 -1.33 -27.16 -21.19
C LYS A 1 -1.25 -26.15 -20.05
N TYR A 2 -2.38 -25.79 -19.42
CA TYR A 2 -2.41 -24.75 -18.37
C TYR A 2 -2.43 -25.27 -16.94
N THR A 3 -2.32 -26.59 -16.76
CA THR A 3 -2.35 -27.24 -15.44
C THR A 3 -1.07 -27.05 -14.65
N LYS A 4 0.08 -26.89 -15.32
CA LYS A 4 1.37 -26.61 -14.69
C LYS A 4 1.78 -25.17 -14.95
N PHE A 5 2.09 -24.43 -13.88
CA PHE A 5 2.54 -23.04 -13.96
C PHE A 5 3.28 -22.62 -12.71
N SER A 6 4.07 -21.56 -12.83
CA SER A 6 4.77 -20.95 -11.70
C SER A 6 4.19 -19.58 -11.40
N ILE A 7 3.99 -19.29 -10.12
CA ILE A 7 3.61 -17.96 -9.63
C ILE A 7 4.85 -17.33 -8.99
N PHE A 8 5.15 -16.10 -9.37
CA PHE A 8 6.25 -15.29 -8.86
C PHE A 8 5.72 -14.03 -8.21
N TYR A 9 6.23 -13.74 -7.02
CA TYR A 9 6.00 -12.50 -6.29
C TYR A 9 7.33 -11.77 -6.17
N TYR A 10 7.35 -10.53 -6.63
CA TYR A 10 8.53 -9.67 -6.58
C TYR A 10 8.09 -8.22 -6.49
N TRP A 11 9.02 -7.33 -6.17
CA TRP A 11 8.76 -5.89 -6.21
C TRP A 11 9.87 -5.15 -6.95
N ILE A 12 9.50 -4.01 -7.52
CA ILE A 12 10.41 -3.12 -8.22
C ILE A 12 10.49 -1.81 -7.45
N ASN A 13 11.71 -1.41 -7.09
CA ASN A 13 11.96 -0.17 -6.35
C ASN A 13 11.98 1.06 -7.27
N SER A 14 12.12 2.26 -6.69
CA SER A 14 12.19 3.51 -7.46
C SER A 14 13.42 3.60 -8.39
N LEU A 15 14.45 2.79 -8.15
CA LEU A 15 15.63 2.66 -8.99
C LEU A 15 15.45 1.61 -10.10
N GLY A 16 14.28 0.99 -10.21
CA GLY A 16 14.00 -0.07 -11.18
C GLY A 16 14.58 -1.44 -10.82
N GLN A 17 15.14 -1.61 -9.61
CA GLN A 17 15.71 -2.88 -9.17
C GLN A 17 14.59 -3.85 -8.80
N ASN A 18 14.66 -5.06 -9.37
CA ASN A 18 13.73 -6.14 -9.09
C ASN A 18 14.25 -7.01 -7.94
N THR A 19 13.44 -7.20 -6.91
CA THR A 19 13.72 -8.10 -5.79
C THR A 19 12.68 -9.20 -5.72
N SER A 20 13.11 -10.45 -5.82
CA SER A 20 12.28 -11.63 -5.63
C SER A 20 11.84 -11.75 -4.17
N VAL A 21 10.55 -12.01 -3.95
CA VAL A 21 9.97 -12.25 -2.63
C VAL A 21 9.72 -13.73 -2.43
N TYR A 22 8.96 -14.34 -3.34
CA TYR A 22 8.55 -15.73 -3.23
C TYR A 22 8.19 -16.28 -4.61
N SER A 23 8.35 -17.59 -4.78
CA SER A 23 7.84 -18.27 -5.97
C SER A 23 7.33 -19.66 -5.60
N ARG A 24 6.32 -20.13 -6.33
CA ARG A 24 5.75 -21.47 -6.15
C ARG A 24 5.38 -22.08 -7.50
N LEU A 25 5.52 -23.40 -7.59
CA LEU A 25 5.09 -24.20 -8.74
C LEU A 25 3.75 -24.85 -8.40
N GLU A 26 2.79 -24.68 -9.30
CA GLU A 26 1.46 -25.27 -9.21
C GLU A 26 1.25 -26.35 -10.27
N ASN A 27 0.52 -27.39 -9.87
CA ASN A 27 0.06 -28.43 -10.77
C ASN A 27 -1.38 -28.82 -10.42
N VAL A 28 -2.32 -28.41 -11.26
CA VAL A 28 -3.76 -28.59 -11.05
C VAL A 28 -4.25 -29.84 -11.77
N VAL A 29 -4.99 -30.68 -11.05
CA VAL A 29 -5.69 -31.83 -11.63
C VAL A 29 -7.02 -31.38 -12.23
N ILE A 30 -7.26 -31.73 -13.49
CA ILE A 30 -8.55 -31.48 -14.15
C ILE A 30 -9.47 -32.67 -13.82
N PRO A 31 -10.64 -32.44 -13.18
CA PRO A 31 -11.63 -33.50 -12.96
C PRO A 31 -12.15 -34.06 -14.28
N SER A 32 -12.41 -35.36 -14.34
CA SER A 32 -12.98 -35.99 -15.53
C SER A 32 -14.33 -35.36 -15.91
N GLY A 33 -14.51 -35.04 -17.19
CA GLY A 33 -15.71 -34.38 -17.71
C GLY A 33 -15.73 -32.86 -17.58
N LYS A 34 -14.65 -32.24 -17.07
CA LYS A 34 -14.49 -30.78 -16.94
C LYS A 34 -13.40 -30.20 -17.84
N GLU A 35 -12.84 -30.99 -18.75
CA GLU A 35 -11.70 -30.63 -19.60
C GLU A 35 -11.96 -29.39 -20.47
N ASN A 36 -13.22 -29.21 -20.90
CA ASN A 36 -13.63 -28.13 -21.80
C ASN A 36 -14.27 -26.94 -21.06
N THR A 37 -14.19 -26.92 -19.73
CA THR A 37 -14.77 -25.85 -18.92
C THR A 37 -13.70 -24.90 -18.40
N THR A 38 -14.06 -23.63 -18.23
CA THR A 38 -13.20 -22.64 -17.58
C THR A 38 -13.36 -22.76 -16.06
N ALA A 39 -12.23 -22.77 -15.35
CA ALA A 39 -12.20 -22.71 -13.90
C ALA A 39 -11.45 -21.46 -13.44
N THR A 40 -11.89 -20.91 -12.31
CA THR A 40 -11.20 -19.83 -11.60
C THR A 40 -10.79 -20.37 -10.24
N ILE A 41 -9.48 -20.36 -9.97
CA ILE A 41 -8.90 -20.85 -8.72
C ILE A 41 -8.12 -19.69 -8.10
N SER A 42 -8.36 -19.43 -6.82
CA SER A 42 -7.65 -18.41 -6.06
C SER A 42 -6.38 -18.98 -5.45
N TYR A 43 -5.29 -18.24 -5.57
CA TYR A 43 -3.99 -18.58 -4.99
C TYR A 43 -3.56 -17.45 -4.06
N ASP A 44 -3.88 -17.62 -2.78
CA ASP A 44 -3.52 -16.63 -1.78
C ASP A 44 -2.07 -16.83 -1.35
N HIS A 45 -1.34 -15.71 -1.27
CA HIS A 45 -0.01 -15.67 -0.67
C HIS A 45 0.07 -14.44 0.22
N ARG A 46 0.37 -14.67 1.50
CA ARG A 46 0.66 -13.60 2.44
C ARG A 46 2.15 -13.33 2.41
N ILE A 47 2.52 -12.20 1.85
CA ILE A 47 3.89 -11.69 1.97
C ILE A 47 4.06 -11.29 3.44
N MET A 48 4.91 -12.03 4.18
CA MET A 48 5.35 -11.57 5.49
C MET A 48 6.16 -10.30 5.28
N ALA A 49 5.93 -9.30 6.13
CA ALA A 49 6.70 -8.07 6.08
C ALA A 49 8.18 -8.45 6.16
N LEU A 50 8.91 -8.26 5.07
CA LEU A 50 10.37 -8.32 5.13
C LEU A 50 10.75 -7.30 6.18
N GLU A 51 11.53 -7.71 7.20
CA GLU A 51 12.05 -6.83 8.26
C GLU A 51 12.86 -5.63 7.73
N ASN A 52 13.02 -5.55 6.41
CA ASN A 52 13.84 -4.58 5.75
C ASN A 52 13.05 -3.35 5.32
N ILE A 53 13.43 -2.20 5.87
CA ILE A 53 12.97 -0.85 5.52
C ILE A 53 13.12 -0.50 4.03
N PHE A 54 13.91 -1.27 3.28
CA PHE A 54 14.09 -1.10 1.84
C PHE A 54 12.95 -1.66 0.98
N SER A 55 11.92 -2.26 1.58
CA SER A 55 10.82 -2.94 0.87
C SER A 55 9.78 -2.00 0.21
N THR A 56 10.14 -0.74 -0.04
CA THR A 56 9.28 0.25 -0.70
C THR A 56 9.36 0.11 -2.22
N GLY A 57 8.21 -0.10 -2.86
CA GLY A 57 8.12 -0.18 -4.31
C GLY A 57 6.79 -0.76 -4.76
N THR A 58 6.71 -1.10 -6.05
CA THR A 58 5.51 -1.73 -6.62
C THR A 58 5.68 -3.24 -6.62
N TYR A 59 4.79 -3.92 -5.92
CA TYR A 59 4.74 -5.38 -5.81
C TYR A 59 3.92 -5.94 -6.94
N TYR A 60 4.42 -6.99 -7.58
CA TYR A 60 3.80 -7.67 -8.69
C TYR A 60 3.58 -9.14 -8.38
N CYS A 61 2.51 -9.68 -8.96
CA CYS A 61 2.28 -11.11 -9.09
C CYS A 61 2.37 -11.44 -10.58
N GLU A 62 3.26 -12.35 -10.95
CA GLU A 62 3.43 -12.82 -12.32
C GLU A 62 3.21 -14.33 -12.38
N VAL A 63 2.41 -14.79 -13.34
CA VAL A 63 2.17 -16.21 -13.58
C VAL A 63 2.76 -16.62 -14.92
N LYS A 64 3.56 -17.69 -14.93
CA LYS A 64 4.20 -18.25 -16.12
C LYS A 64 3.75 -19.69 -16.36
N TRP A 65 3.26 -19.93 -17.57
CA TRP A 65 3.08 -21.25 -18.17
C TRP A 65 4.19 -21.46 -19.22
N ASN A 66 4.30 -22.66 -19.77
CA ASN A 66 5.34 -22.99 -20.76
C ASN A 66 5.44 -22.00 -21.94
N ASN A 67 4.32 -21.43 -22.40
CA ASN A 67 4.29 -20.56 -23.59
C ASN A 67 3.58 -19.22 -23.34
N MET A 68 3.26 -18.89 -22.09
CA MET A 68 2.50 -17.67 -21.78
C MET A 68 2.94 -17.13 -20.43
N GLN A 69 2.95 -15.79 -20.32
CA GLN A 69 3.11 -15.10 -19.05
C GLN A 69 2.05 -14.03 -18.90
N LYS A 70 1.60 -13.81 -17.67
CA LYS A 70 0.67 -12.74 -17.31
C LYS A 70 1.14 -12.09 -16.02
N MET A 71 1.28 -10.77 -16.05
CA MET A 71 1.64 -9.96 -14.89
C MET A 71 0.41 -9.19 -14.42
N GLY A 72 0.19 -9.15 -13.10
CA GLY A 72 -0.82 -8.30 -12.49
C GLY A 72 -0.47 -6.81 -12.62
N LYS A 73 -1.45 -5.94 -12.35
CA LYS A 73 -1.25 -4.48 -12.40
C LYS A 73 -0.24 -3.95 -11.36
N GLY A 74 0.00 -4.75 -10.33
CA GLY A 74 0.85 -4.43 -9.20
C GLY A 74 0.16 -3.54 -8.16
N VAL A 75 0.79 -3.45 -6.99
CA VAL A 75 0.34 -2.63 -5.86
C VAL A 75 1.54 -1.88 -5.31
N PHE A 76 1.45 -0.56 -5.22
CA PHE A 76 2.49 0.23 -4.59
C PHE A 76 2.42 0.09 -3.06
N VAL A 77 3.54 -0.23 -2.45
CA VAL A 77 3.69 -0.37 -1.00
C VAL A 77 4.78 0.59 -0.55
N LEU A 78 4.41 1.46 0.40
CA LEU A 78 5.34 2.35 1.09
C LEU A 78 5.74 1.72 2.43
N ALA A 79 6.93 1.13 2.48
CA ALA A 79 7.51 0.60 3.71
C ALA A 79 8.14 1.74 4.50
N ARG A 80 7.71 1.91 5.76
CA ARG A 80 8.29 2.88 6.70
C ARG A 80 8.81 2.13 7.91
N GLY A 81 10.01 2.49 8.38
CA GLY A 81 10.57 1.93 9.62
C GLY A 81 9.79 2.33 10.86
N THR A 82 9.06 3.45 10.79
CA THR A 82 8.08 3.87 11.79
C THR A 82 6.69 3.60 11.24
N GLY A 83 5.77 3.12 12.08
CA GLY A 83 4.38 2.82 11.66
C GLY A 83 3.66 4.04 11.08
N TYR A 84 2.45 3.85 10.56
CA TYR A 84 1.63 4.96 10.08
C TYR A 84 1.34 5.92 11.24
N VAL A 85 1.87 7.13 11.18
CA VAL A 85 1.51 8.23 12.07
C VAL A 85 0.51 9.09 11.31
N GLU A 86 -0.75 9.05 11.74
CA GLU A 86 -1.77 9.96 11.24
C GLU A 86 -1.39 11.38 11.69
N THR A 87 -1.05 12.25 10.74
CA THR A 87 -0.61 13.61 11.04
C THR A 87 -1.83 14.51 11.32
N SER A 88 -2.58 14.23 12.40
CA SER A 88 -3.65 15.12 12.93
C SER A 88 -3.08 16.44 13.47
N TYR A 89 -1.80 16.45 13.84
CA TYR A 89 -1.11 17.59 14.45
C TYR A 89 -1.30 18.93 13.71
N GLY A 90 -1.34 18.93 12.37
CA GLY A 90 -1.49 20.18 11.62
C GLY A 90 -2.82 20.89 11.88
N TRP A 91 -3.90 20.13 11.96
CA TRP A 91 -5.24 20.66 12.20
C TRP A 91 -5.39 21.20 13.62
N GLU A 92 -4.89 20.46 14.61
CA GLU A 92 -4.92 20.86 16.03
C GLU A 92 -4.12 22.15 16.26
N ILE A 93 -2.94 22.29 15.64
CA ILE A 93 -2.12 23.50 15.71
C ILE A 93 -2.83 24.70 15.08
N LEU A 94 -3.46 24.51 13.90
CA LEU A 94 -4.21 25.57 13.24
C LEU A 94 -5.38 26.06 14.09
N VAL A 95 -6.16 25.14 14.67
CA VAL A 95 -7.32 25.47 15.51
C VAL A 95 -6.89 26.19 16.78
N THR A 96 -5.87 25.68 17.47
CA THR A 96 -5.35 26.29 18.71
C THR A 96 -4.77 27.67 18.47
N LEU A 97 -3.96 27.85 17.43
CA LEU A 97 -3.41 29.16 17.05
C LEU A 97 -4.52 30.16 16.71
N THR A 98 -5.51 29.74 15.92
CA THR A 98 -6.63 30.62 15.53
C THR A 98 -7.46 31.03 16.74
N ALA A 99 -7.76 30.10 17.65
CA ALA A 99 -8.50 30.39 18.88
C ALA A 99 -7.74 31.37 19.79
N LEU A 100 -6.43 31.18 19.93
CA LEU A 100 -5.56 32.08 20.71
C LEU A 100 -5.56 33.49 20.12
N LEU A 101 -5.37 33.61 18.80
CA LEU A 101 -5.38 34.89 18.11
C LEU A 101 -6.73 35.60 18.24
N ALA A 102 -7.84 34.88 18.09
CA ALA A 102 -9.18 35.44 18.26
C ALA A 102 -9.39 35.98 19.68
N ALA A 103 -8.99 35.23 20.71
CA ALA A 103 -9.08 35.67 22.10
C ALA A 103 -8.23 36.93 22.36
N LEU A 104 -7.01 36.98 21.82
CA LEU A 104 -6.13 38.16 21.91
C LEU A 104 -6.71 39.38 21.19
N SER A 105 -7.31 39.20 20.01
CA SER A 105 -7.97 40.29 19.30
C SER A 105 -9.14 40.87 20.10
N ILE A 106 -10.03 40.01 20.64
CA ILE A 106 -11.20 40.44 21.43
C ILE A 106 -10.75 41.19 22.69
N THR A 107 -9.78 40.64 23.42
CA THR A 107 -9.27 41.25 24.66
C THR A 107 -8.59 42.59 24.38
N ALA A 108 -7.78 42.70 23.32
CA ALA A 108 -7.18 43.96 22.91
C ALA A 108 -8.24 45.01 22.54
N THR A 109 -9.26 44.64 21.76
CA THR A 109 -10.36 45.56 21.41
C THR A 109 -11.15 46.03 22.64
N ALA A 110 -11.45 45.12 23.57
CA ALA A 110 -12.15 45.46 24.81
C ALA A 110 -11.35 46.42 25.69
N LEU A 111 -10.05 46.18 25.85
CA LEU A 111 -9.14 47.07 26.61
C LEU A 111 -9.04 48.47 25.99
N LEU A 112 -8.97 48.57 24.66
CA LEU A 112 -8.95 49.85 23.95
C LEU A 112 -10.24 50.65 24.15
N LEU A 113 -11.40 49.99 24.10
CA LEU A 113 -12.70 50.62 24.35
C LEU A 113 -12.84 51.06 25.80
N TRP A 114 -12.39 50.24 26.76
CA TRP A 114 -12.42 50.61 28.17
C TRP A 114 -11.53 51.82 28.45
N LYS A 115 -10.31 51.86 27.93
CA LYS A 115 -9.39 53.01 28.11
C LYS A 115 -9.94 54.32 27.52
N ARG A 116 -10.83 54.24 26.53
CA ARG A 116 -11.44 55.40 25.88
C ARG A 116 -12.64 55.96 26.66
N LYS A 117 -13.15 55.22 27.64
CA LYS A 117 -14.20 55.65 28.57
C LYS A 117 -13.58 56.34 29.78
#